data_AF-A0A7S2XM71-F1
#
_entry.id   AF-A0A7S2XM71-F1
#
_cell.length_a   1.000
_cell.length_b   1.000
_cell.length_c   1.000
_cell.angle_alpha   90.00
_cell.angle_beta   90.00
_cell.angle_gamma   90.00
#
_symmetry.space_group_name_H-M   'P 1'
#
loop_
_entity.id
_entity.type
_entity.pdbx_description
1 polymer ?
#
loop_
_entity_poly.entity_id
_entity_poly.type
_entity_poly.pdbx_seq_one_letter_code
_entity_poly.pdbx_strand_id
1 'polypeptide(L)'
;RVVTAAYLKADADRFVHFLDGDYFDIGTFCSREVEPMNKECGMVQVLALAEAMGVDVTIEYLDGREFHKNGGLARHEFGPRSMGQEDAGTSITLLYRPGHYDILY
;
A
#
# COMPACT_ATOMS: atom_id res chain seq x y z
N ARG A 1 -5.12 -0.11 -10.20
CA ARG A 1 -5.60 -1.52 -10.25
C ARG A 1 -4.84 -2.34 -11.28
N VAL A 2 -4.98 -2.08 -12.60
CA VAL A 2 -4.25 -2.85 -13.63
C VAL A 2 -2.73 -2.77 -13.47
N VAL A 3 -2.18 -1.57 -13.28
CA VAL A 3 -0.73 -1.36 -13.03
C VAL A 3 -0.27 -2.14 -11.80
N THR A 4 -1.00 -2.02 -10.69
CA THR A 4 -0.72 -2.73 -9.44
C THR A 4 -0.72 -4.25 -9.64
N ALA A 5 -1.73 -4.80 -10.32
CA ALA A 5 -1.81 -6.23 -10.59
C ALA A 5 -0.68 -6.70 -11.52
N ALA A 6 -0.34 -5.91 -12.54
CA ALA A 6 0.78 -6.22 -13.44
C ALA A 6 2.11 -6.23 -12.69
N TYR A 7 2.34 -5.26 -11.80
CA TYR A 7 3.56 -5.17 -11.00
C TYR A 7 3.69 -6.33 -10.01
N LEU A 8 2.59 -6.67 -9.31
CA LEU A 8 2.55 -7.84 -8.42
C LEU A 8 2.85 -9.13 -9.19
N LYS A 9 2.24 -9.31 -10.38
CA LYS A 9 2.48 -10.50 -11.24
C LYS A 9 3.91 -10.55 -11.79
N ALA A 10 4.55 -9.41 -12.04
CA ALA A 10 5.92 -9.35 -12.53
C ALA A 10 6.95 -9.82 -11.49
N ASP A 11 6.71 -9.52 -10.21
CA ASP A 11 7.59 -9.85 -9.08
C ASP A 11 6.90 -10.80 -8.07
N ALA A 12 6.22 -11.81 -8.59
CA ALA A 12 5.33 -12.67 -7.79
C ALA A 12 6.05 -13.40 -6.64
N ASP A 13 7.30 -13.83 -6.84
CA ASP A 13 8.11 -14.52 -5.84
C ASP A 13 8.43 -13.62 -4.63
N ARG A 14 8.64 -12.32 -4.86
CA ARG A 14 8.84 -11.35 -3.78
C ARG A 14 7.56 -11.13 -3.00
N PHE A 15 6.44 -10.94 -3.70
CA PHE A 15 5.18 -10.52 -3.09
C PHE A 15 4.40 -11.65 -2.41
N VAL A 16 4.62 -12.91 -2.79
CA VAL A 16 3.90 -14.06 -2.19
C VAL A 16 4.12 -14.16 -0.69
N HIS A 17 5.30 -13.75 -0.20
CA HIS A 17 5.64 -13.77 1.23
C HIS A 17 4.89 -12.72 2.07
N PHE A 18 4.28 -11.73 1.42
CA PHE A 18 3.50 -10.69 2.08
C PHE A 18 1.99 -10.97 2.05
N LEU A 19 1.56 -12.05 1.42
CA LEU A 19 0.15 -12.45 1.41
C LEU A 19 -0.23 -13.08 2.75
N ASP A 20 -1.44 -12.76 3.22
CA ASP A 20 -2.02 -13.40 4.40
C ASP A 20 -2.58 -14.80 4.04
N GLY A 21 -2.79 -15.66 5.05
CA GLY A 21 -2.91 -17.12 4.93
C GLY A 21 -4.07 -17.67 4.08
N ASP A 22 -4.90 -16.81 3.50
CA ASP A 22 -5.96 -17.16 2.55
C ASP A 22 -5.45 -17.24 1.09
N TYR A 23 -4.27 -16.68 0.79
CA TYR A 23 -3.71 -16.65 -0.56
C TYR A 23 -2.29 -17.22 -0.61
N PHE A 24 -2.10 -18.28 -1.41
CA PHE A 24 -0.79 -18.93 -1.63
C PHE A 24 -0.17 -18.59 -2.99
N ASP A 25 -0.86 -17.80 -3.82
CA ASP A 25 -0.47 -17.44 -5.17
C ASP A 25 -0.89 -16.01 -5.51
N ILE A 26 0.03 -15.27 -6.13
CA ILE A 26 -0.17 -13.88 -6.54
C ILE A 26 -1.18 -13.75 -7.67
N GLY A 27 -1.24 -14.72 -8.59
CA GLY A 27 -2.24 -14.71 -9.66
C GLY A 27 -3.67 -14.70 -9.11
N THR A 28 -3.93 -15.61 -8.17
CA THR A 28 -5.21 -15.77 -7.48
C THR A 28 -5.56 -14.54 -6.64
N PHE A 29 -4.58 -14.01 -5.90
CA PHE A 29 -4.74 -12.76 -5.15
C PHE A 29 -5.09 -11.59 -6.07
N CYS A 30 -4.38 -11.45 -7.19
CA CYS A 30 -4.65 -10.39 -8.16
C CYS A 30 -6.08 -10.48 -8.70
N SER A 31 -6.53 -11.65 -9.11
CA SER A 31 -7.86 -11.80 -9.72
C SER A 31 -9.02 -11.65 -8.73
N ARG A 32 -8.81 -11.87 -7.43
CA ARG A 32 -9.86 -11.76 -6.40
C ARG A 32 -9.86 -10.42 -5.67
N GLU A 33 -8.68 -9.85 -5.39
CA GLU A 33 -8.53 -8.69 -4.50
C GLU A 33 -8.02 -7.44 -5.23
N VAL A 34 -7.28 -7.57 -6.34
CA VAL A 34 -6.63 -6.42 -7.01
C VAL A 34 -7.32 -6.00 -8.30
N GLU A 35 -7.78 -6.94 -9.12
CA GLU A 35 -8.44 -6.68 -10.41
C GLU A 35 -9.92 -6.26 -10.26
N PRO A 36 -10.73 -6.86 -9.37
CA PRO A 36 -12.15 -6.50 -9.24
C PRO A 36 -12.35 -5.08 -8.70
N MET A 37 -13.30 -4.34 -9.26
CA MET A 37 -13.69 -3.02 -8.76
C MET A 37 -14.40 -3.12 -7.40
N ASN A 38 -14.39 -2.02 -6.63
CA ASN A 38 -14.98 -1.93 -5.28
C ASN A 38 -14.39 -2.87 -4.21
N LYS A 39 -13.17 -3.37 -4.42
CA LYS A 39 -12.39 -4.07 -3.40
C LYS A 39 -11.44 -3.11 -2.69
N GLU A 40 -11.39 -3.22 -1.36
CA GLU A 40 -10.47 -2.47 -0.51
C GLU A 40 -9.01 -2.83 -0.85
N CYS A 41 -8.13 -1.83 -0.76
CA CYS A 41 -6.70 -2.02 -0.99
C CYS A 41 -6.00 -2.26 0.36
N GLY A 42 -5.24 -3.34 0.45
CA GLY A 42 -4.32 -3.58 1.56
C GLY A 42 -2.95 -2.95 1.34
N MET A 43 -2.06 -3.16 2.31
CA MET A 43 -0.69 -2.63 2.31
C MET A 43 0.13 -3.12 1.10
N VAL A 44 -0.06 -4.37 0.68
CA VAL A 44 0.64 -4.96 -0.48
C VAL A 44 0.29 -4.23 -1.78
N GLN A 45 -0.99 -3.90 -1.98
CA GLN A 45 -1.43 -3.14 -3.16
C GLN A 45 -0.89 -1.71 -3.16
N VAL A 46 -0.83 -1.05 -2.00
CA VAL A 46 -0.27 0.30 -1.87
C VAL A 46 1.21 0.30 -2.18
N LEU A 47 1.98 -0.63 -1.60
CA LEU A 47 3.41 -0.78 -1.85
C LEU A 47 3.69 -1.00 -3.34
N ALA A 48 3.01 -1.97 -3.96
CA ALA A 48 3.19 -2.28 -5.37
C ALA A 48 2.84 -1.09 -6.28
N LEU A 49 1.83 -0.29 -5.93
CA LEU A 49 1.49 0.92 -6.66
C LEU A 49 2.55 2.02 -6.50
N ALA A 50 3.03 2.24 -5.27
CA ALA A 50 4.03 3.25 -4.96
C ALA A 50 5.35 2.96 -5.70
N GLU A 51 5.81 1.70 -5.67
CA GLU A 51 6.98 1.26 -6.43
C GLU A 51 6.77 1.37 -7.94
N ALA A 52 5.62 0.90 -8.47
CA ALA A 52 5.35 0.93 -9.90
C ALA A 52 5.26 2.35 -10.48
N MET A 53 4.83 3.32 -9.69
CA MET A 53 4.68 4.72 -10.10
C MET A 53 5.87 5.61 -9.69
N GLY A 54 6.79 5.09 -8.86
CA GLY A 54 7.91 5.88 -8.34
C GLY A 54 7.47 7.05 -7.45
N VAL A 55 6.36 6.89 -6.72
CA VAL A 55 5.80 7.91 -5.82
C VAL A 55 5.97 7.49 -4.37
N ASP A 56 6.08 8.48 -3.49
CA ASP A 56 6.16 8.26 -2.05
C ASP A 56 4.75 8.39 -1.46
N VAL A 57 4.24 7.33 -0.84
CA VAL A 57 2.89 7.28 -0.27
C VAL A 57 3.00 7.12 1.23
N THR A 58 2.52 8.11 1.97
CA THR A 58 2.43 8.07 3.43
C THR A 58 0.97 7.81 3.82
N ILE A 59 0.71 6.79 4.63
CA ILE A 59 -0.64 6.49 5.15
C ILE A 59 -0.66 6.72 6.66
N GLU A 60 -1.53 7.60 7.11
CA GLU A 60 -1.83 7.84 8.53
C GLU A 60 -3.13 7.14 8.92
N TYR A 61 -3.06 6.29 9.94
CA TYR A 61 -4.19 5.45 10.36
C TYR A 61 -4.96 6.14 11.50
N LEU A 62 -6.24 6.44 11.25
CA LEU A 62 -7.19 6.95 12.23
C LEU A 62 -8.11 5.80 12.70
N ASP A 63 -7.53 4.82 13.39
CA ASP A 63 -8.22 3.60 13.85
C ASP A 63 -8.65 3.65 15.34
N GLY A 64 -8.58 4.82 15.99
CA GLY A 64 -8.91 4.95 17.42
C GLY A 64 -7.97 4.22 18.38
N ARG A 65 -6.91 3.59 17.87
CA ARG A 65 -5.78 3.09 18.67
C ARG A 65 -5.08 4.25 19.34
N GLU A 66 -4.58 4.01 20.56
CA GLU A 66 -3.88 5.00 21.35
C GLU A 66 -2.82 5.71 20.50
N PHE A 67 -2.84 7.04 20.54
CA PHE A 67 -1.80 7.84 19.90
C PHE A 67 -0.44 7.29 20.33
N HIS A 68 0.53 7.29 19.40
CA HIS A 68 1.91 7.00 19.76
C HIS A 68 2.30 7.90 20.95
N LYS A 69 3.24 7.50 21.81
CA LYS A 69 3.61 8.24 23.05
C LYS A 69 3.89 9.75 22.87
N ASN A 70 4.06 10.20 21.62
CA ASN A 70 4.25 11.59 21.22
C ASN A 70 2.97 12.30 20.71
N GLY A 71 1.77 11.71 20.85
CA GLY A 71 0.50 12.29 20.37
C GLY A 71 0.23 12.13 18.86
N GLY A 72 1.05 11.34 18.14
CA GLY A 72 0.93 11.12 16.69
C GLY A 72 0.08 9.91 16.32
N LEU A 73 -0.53 9.95 15.13
CA LEU A 73 -1.20 8.79 14.50
C LEU A 73 -0.17 7.75 14.06
N ALA A 74 -0.58 6.49 13.93
CA ALA A 74 0.28 5.48 13.31
C ALA A 74 0.48 5.83 11.83
N ARG A 75 1.74 5.90 11.39
CA ARG A 75 2.12 6.29 10.04
C ARG A 75 2.92 5.18 9.37
N HIS A 76 2.55 4.80 8.15
CA HIS A 76 3.34 3.91 7.29
C HIS A 76 3.76 4.63 6.02
N GLU A 77 5.04 4.51 5.65
CA GLU A 77 5.63 5.15 4.47
C GLU A 77 6.01 4.08 3.44
N PHE A 78 5.51 4.23 2.22
CA PHE A 78 5.69 3.32 1.10
C PHE A 78 6.34 4.06 -0.07
N GLY A 79 7.34 3.44 -0.70
CA GLY A 79 7.94 3.96 -1.93
C GLY A 79 9.46 4.13 -1.85
N PRO A 80 10.05 4.83 -2.83
CA PRO A 80 11.51 4.89 -3.02
C PRO A 80 12.23 5.55 -1.84
N ARG A 81 11.62 6.54 -1.18
CA ARG A 81 12.21 7.21 -0.01
C ARG A 81 12.34 6.27 1.19
N SER A 82 11.34 5.45 1.45
CA SER A 82 11.36 4.42 2.50
C SER A 82 12.43 3.34 2.23
N MET A 83 12.78 3.12 0.96
CA MET A 83 13.85 2.21 0.53
C MET A 83 15.23 2.88 0.39
N GLY A 84 15.40 4.11 0.88
CA GLY A 84 16.70 4.80 0.91
C GLY A 84 17.10 5.47 -0.41
N GLN A 85 16.15 5.65 -1.34
CA GLN A 85 16.36 6.38 -2.59
C GLN A 85 16.01 7.87 -2.38
N GLU A 86 17.01 8.75 -2.51
CA GLU A 86 16.91 10.18 -2.19
C GLU A 86 16.18 11.00 -3.28
N ASP A 87 16.07 10.45 -4.49
CA ASP A 87 15.32 11.02 -5.62
C ASP A 87 13.82 10.72 -5.44
N ALA A 88 13.24 11.31 -4.41
CA ALA A 88 11.83 11.19 -4.12
C ALA A 88 11.04 11.97 -5.18
N GLY A 89 10.33 11.24 -6.04
CA GLY A 89 9.26 11.79 -6.86
C GLY A 89 8.15 12.41 -6.01
N THR A 90 6.98 12.63 -6.61
CA THR A 90 5.81 13.20 -5.92
C THR A 90 5.47 12.41 -4.65
N SER A 91 5.33 13.11 -3.52
CA SER A 91 4.88 12.54 -2.25
C SER A 91 3.40 12.81 -2.02
N ILE A 92 2.66 11.81 -1.59
CA ILE A 92 1.22 11.87 -1.31
C ILE A 92 0.98 11.35 0.11
N THR A 93 0.24 12.12 0.91
CA THR A 93 -0.17 11.71 2.25
C THR A 93 -1.66 11.36 2.23
N LEU A 94 -2.00 10.19 2.77
CA LEU A 94 -3.35 9.66 2.84
C LEU A 94 -3.73 9.43 4.31
N LEU A 95 -4.94 9.84 4.68
CA LEU A 95 -5.56 9.47 5.95
C LEU A 95 -6.45 8.24 5.71
N TYR A 96 -6.13 7.14 6.37
CA TYR A 96 -6.94 5.93 6.37
C TYR A 96 -7.91 5.90 7.54
N ARG A 97 -9.18 5.69 7.22
CA ARG A 97 -10.27 5.32 8.13
C ARG A 97 -10.85 3.99 7.64
N PRO A 98 -11.46 3.16 8.49
CA PRO A 98 -12.06 1.90 8.04
C PRO A 98 -13.01 2.13 6.84
N GLY A 99 -12.65 1.58 5.67
CA GLY A 99 -13.39 1.75 4.42
C GLY A 99 -13.24 3.08 3.68
N HIS A 100 -12.35 3.99 4.10
CA HIS A 100 -12.19 5.31 3.46
C HIS A 100 -10.75 5.83 3.48
N TYR A 101 -10.33 6.41 2.35
CA TYR A 101 -9.05 7.13 2.22
C TYR A 101 -9.31 8.59 1.86
N ASP A 102 -8.73 9.51 2.62
CA ASP A 102 -8.73 10.95 2.33
C ASP A 102 -7.33 11.42 1.98
N ILE A 103 -7.21 12.40 1.08
CA ILE A 103 -5.92 13.02 0.76
C ILE A 103 -5.64 14.13 1.78
N LEU A 104 -4.46 14.11 2.38
CA LEU A 104 -3.96 15.20 3.22
C LEU A 104 -3.01 16.08 2.40
N TYR A 105 -3.12 17.40 2.59
CA TYR A 105 -2.31 18.44 1.94
C TYR A 105 -1.34 19.08 2.92
#